data_AF-K5WEM4-F1
#
_entry.id   AF-K5WEM4-F1
#
_cell.length_a   1.000
_cell.length_b   1.000
_cell.length_c   1.000
_cell.angle_alpha   90.00
_cell.angle_beta   90.00
_cell.angle_gamma   90.00
#
_symmetry.space_group_name_H-M   'P 1'
#
loop_
_entity.id
_entity.type
_entity.pdbx_description
1 polymer ?
#
loop_
_entity_poly.entity_id
_entity_poly.type
_entity_poly.pdbx_seq_one_letter_code
_entity_poly.pdbx_strand_id
1 'polypeptide(L)' 'MWQMSDEDGPTFASFFYRAMFAEQGEGSLAHSSEIGFKRAARALCFATKELRRKKVSLERWVNFVHIGA' A
#
# COMPACT_ATOMS: atom_id res chain seq x y z
N MET A 1 6.25 -12.55 -9.45
CA MET A 1 5.32 -11.53 -10.00
C MET A 1 4.79 -12.05 -11.33
N TRP A 2 3.47 -11.98 -11.55
CA TRP A 2 2.80 -12.36 -12.79
C TRP A 2 1.82 -11.27 -13.25
N GLN A 3 1.04 -11.55 -14.29
CA GLN A 3 0.06 -10.60 -14.84
C GLN A 3 -0.92 -10.11 -13.77
N MET A 4 -1.19 -8.80 -13.81
CA MET A 4 -2.15 -8.11 -12.96
C MET A 4 -3.38 -7.73 -13.80
N SER A 5 -4.57 -7.73 -13.20
CA SER A 5 -5.76 -7.16 -13.84
C SER A 5 -5.64 -5.64 -13.92
N ASP A 6 -5.92 -5.06 -15.09
CA ASP A 6 -5.88 -3.61 -15.31
C ASP A 6 -6.79 -2.85 -14.32
N GLU A 7 -7.90 -3.46 -13.91
CA GLU A 7 -8.86 -2.88 -12.95
C GLU A 7 -8.26 -2.70 -11.54
N ASP A 8 -7.32 -3.57 -11.15
CA ASP A 8 -6.71 -3.52 -9.81
C ASP A 8 -5.70 -2.38 -9.69
N GLY A 9 -5.03 -2.02 -10.79
CA GLY A 9 -3.96 -1.02 -10.80
C GLY A 9 -4.39 0.32 -10.21
N PRO A 10 -5.42 1.00 -10.77
CA PRO A 10 -5.91 2.26 -10.24
C PRO A 10 -6.40 2.16 -8.80
N THR A 11 -7.09 1.07 -8.45
CA THR A 11 -7.62 0.85 -7.09
C THR A 11 -6.48 0.71 -6.08
N PHE A 12 -5.49 -0.11 -6.40
CA PHE A 12 -4.32 -0.33 -5.57
C PHE A 12 -3.50 0.95 -5.41
N ALA A 13 -3.20 1.64 -6.52
CA ALA A 13 -2.43 2.89 -6.52
C ALA A 13 -3.09 3.97 -5.65
N SER A 14 -4.43 4.09 -5.72
CA SER A 14 -5.18 5.02 -4.87
C SER A 14 -4.97 4.73 -3.38
N PHE A 15 -5.13 3.47 -2.94
CA PHE A 15 -4.90 3.10 -1.54
C PHE A 15 -3.45 3.28 -1.11
N PHE A 16 -2.51 2.87 -1.97
CA PHE A 16 -1.07 2.97 -1.71
C PHE A 16 -0.65 4.42 -1.54
N TYR A 17 -0.92 5.29 -2.50
CA TYR A 17 -0.50 6.69 -2.42
C TYR A 17 -1.22 7.47 -1.33
N ARG A 18 -2.49 7.16 -1.06
CA ARG A 18 -3.19 7.72 0.09
C ARG A 18 -2.52 7.34 1.41
N ALA A 19 -2.10 6.09 1.59
CA ALA A 19 -1.36 5.67 2.78
C ALA A 19 0.06 6.26 2.83
N MET A 20 0.72 6.39 1.68
CA MET A 20 2.06 7.00 1.55
C MET A 20 2.09 8.48 1.88
N PHE A 21 0.99 9.22 1.65
CA PHE A 21 0.97 10.66 1.83
C PHE A 21 -0.08 11.15 2.82
N ALA A 22 -0.78 10.25 3.51
CA ALA A 22 -1.67 10.63 4.61
C ALA A 22 -0.90 11.51 5.59
N GLU A 23 -1.32 12.77 5.73
CA GLU A 23 -0.76 13.69 6.72
C GLU A 23 -0.97 13.06 8.09
N GLN A 24 0.11 12.91 8.85
CA GLN A 24 -0.04 12.54 10.24
C GLN A 24 -0.63 13.74 10.96
N GLY A 25 -1.91 13.64 11.33
CA GLY A 25 -2.54 14.63 12.19
C GLY A 25 -1.65 14.94 13.39
N GLU A 26 -1.64 16.22 13.77
CA GLU A 26 -0.89 16.75 14.91
C GLU A 26 -1.08 15.86 16.14
N GLY A 27 -0.06 15.07 16.47
CA GLY A 27 -0.15 14.09 17.56
C GLY A 27 0.71 12.84 17.38
N SER A 28 1.10 12.49 16.15
CA SER A 28 2.07 11.41 15.91
C SER A 28 3.51 11.92 15.85
N LEU A 29 4.01 12.44 16.98
CA LEU A 29 5.43 12.81 17.15
C LEU A 29 6.40 11.61 16.99
N ALA A 30 5.88 10.38 16.86
CA ALA A 30 6.68 9.16 16.75
C ALA A 30 7.00 8.72 15.30
N HIS A 31 6.44 9.36 14.28
CA HIS A 31 6.51 8.86 12.89
C HIS A 31 6.90 9.90 11.84
N SER A 32 7.10 11.16 12.22
CA SER A 32 7.67 12.19 11.34
C SER A 32 9.11 11.88 10.89
N SER A 33 9.80 10.89 11.50
CA SER A 33 11.12 10.42 11.09
C SER A 33 11.11 9.11 10.30
N GLU A 34 9.93 8.59 9.92
CA GLU A 34 9.90 7.36 9.17
C GLU A 34 10.55 7.52 7.79
N ILE A 35 11.64 6.78 7.58
CA ILE A 35 12.33 6.73 6.29
C ILE A 35 11.37 6.20 5.21
N GLY A 36 11.40 6.82 4.03
CA GLY A 36 10.42 6.60 2.95
C GLY A 36 10.18 5.14 2.56
N PHE A 37 11.20 4.28 2.63
CA PHE A 37 11.06 2.85 2.34
C PHE A 37 10.18 2.09 3.34
N LYS A 38 10.29 2.39 4.65
CA LYS A 38 9.43 1.77 5.67
C LYS A 38 7.98 2.20 5.48
N ARG A 39 7.78 3.47 5.09
CA ARG A 39 6.46 4.00 4.76
C ARG A 39 5.87 3.30 3.53
N ALA A 40 6.68 3.08 2.49
CA ALA A 40 6.31 2.32 1.29
C ALA A 40 5.91 0.88 1.63
N ALA A 41 6.68 0.18 2.47
CA ALA A 41 6.35 -1.17 2.92
C ALA A 41 5.00 -1.21 3.66
N ARG A 42 4.73 -0.23 4.52
CA ARG A 42 3.44 -0.14 5.23
C ARG A 42 2.28 0.22 4.31
N ALA A 43 2.48 1.14 3.37
CA ALA A 43 1.47 1.49 2.39
C ALA A 43 1.10 0.30 1.49
N LEU A 44 2.08 -0.53 1.09
CA LEU A 44 1.84 -1.78 0.39
C LEU A 44 0.99 -2.75 1.21
N CYS A 45 1.35 -2.97 2.48
CA CYS A 45 0.59 -3.83 3.40
C CYS A 45 -0.85 -3.31 3.59
N PHE A 46 -1.04 -1.99 3.67
CA PHE A 46 -2.36 -1.38 3.74
C PHE A 46 -3.17 -1.60 2.45
N ALA A 47 -2.60 -1.28 1.29
CA ALA A 47 -3.30 -1.39 0.01
C ALA A 47 -3.72 -2.83 -0.32
N THR A 48 -2.88 -3.83 -0.04
CA THR A 48 -3.23 -5.25 -0.20
C THR A 48 -4.36 -5.70 0.73
N LYS A 49 -4.40 -5.20 1.97
CA LYS A 49 -5.52 -5.45 2.89
C LYS A 49 -6.83 -4.85 2.38
N GLU A 50 -6.80 -3.68 1.77
CA GLU A 50 -8.00 -3.07 1.19
C GLU A 50 -8.53 -3.86 -0.01
N LEU A 51 -7.65 -4.38 -0.88
CA LEU A 51 -8.06 -5.31 -1.95
C LEU A 51 -8.70 -6.60 -1.37
N ARG A 52 -8.13 -7.14 -0.28
CA ARG A 52 -8.72 -8.29 0.43
C ARG A 52 -10.10 -7.95 1.00
N ARG A 53 -10.30 -6.78 1.60
CA ARG A 53 -11.61 -6.33 2.11
C ARG A 53 -12.65 -6.18 0.99
N LYS A 54 -12.21 -5.76 -0.19
CA LYS A 54 -13.03 -5.71 -1.41
C LYS A 54 -13.30 -7.09 -2.04
N LYS A 55 -12.87 -8.19 -1.41
CA LYS A 55 -13.05 -9.57 -1.88
C LYS A 55 -12.37 -9.85 -3.23
N VAL A 56 -11.30 -9.12 -3.56
CA VAL A 56 -10.44 -9.47 -4.69
C VAL A 56 -9.74 -10.81 -4.40
N SER A 57 -9.66 -11.69 -5.41
CA SER A 57 -9.05 -13.01 -5.26
C SER A 57 -7.59 -12.93 -4.84
N LEU A 58 -7.12 -13.91 -4.06
CA LEU A 58 -5.76 -13.94 -3.50
C LEU A 58 -4.68 -13.73 -4.58
N GLU A 59 -4.81 -14.44 -5.70
CA GLU A 59 -3.88 -14.42 -6.83
C GLU A 59 -3.69 -13.02 -7.44
N ARG A 60 -4.67 -12.11 -7.28
CA ARG A 60 -4.64 -10.76 -7.85
C ARG A 60 -3.88 -9.76 -6.98
N TRP A 61 -3.85 -9.93 -5.66
CA TRP A 61 -3.20 -8.98 -4.74
C TRP A 61 -1.95 -9.51 -4.03
N VAL A 62 -1.73 -10.82 -4.00
CA VAL A 62 -0.49 -11.39 -3.43
C VAL A 62 0.76 -11.04 -4.26
N ASN A 63 0.56 -10.59 -5.50
CA ASN A 63 1.60 -10.21 -6.44
C ASN A 63 2.38 -8.95 -6.07
N PHE A 64 1.79 -8.05 -5.28
CA PHE A 64 2.42 -6.78 -4.98
C PHE A 64 3.54 -6.97 -3.96
N VAL A 65 4.76 -6.61 -4.34
CA VAL A 65 5.97 -6.73 -3.51
C VAL A 65 6.68 -5.39 -3.40
N HIS A 66 7.28 -5.11 -2.24
CA HIS A 66 8.15 -3.97 -2.03
C HIS A 66 9.58 -4.50 -1.88
N ILE A 67 10.48 -4.04 -2.75
CA ILE A 67 11.89 -4.41 -2.74
C ILE A 67 12.69 -3.11 -2.71
N GLY A 68 13.41 -2.86 -1.62
CA GLY A 68 14.23 -1.66 -1.46
C GLY A 68 14.40 -1.24 0.00
N ALA A 69 15.36 -0.34 0.20
CA ALA A 69 15.63 0.44 1.40
C ALA A 69 15.95 1.88 0.98
#